data_AF-A0A7S1J7E6-F1
#
_entry.id   AF-A0A7S1J7E6-F1
#
_cell.length_a   1.000
_cell.length_b   1.000
_cell.length_c   1.000
_cell.angle_alpha   90.00
_cell.angle_beta   90.00
_cell.angle_gamma   90.00
#
_symmetry.space_group_name_H-M   'P 1'
#
loop_
_entity.id
_entity.type
_entity.pdbx_description
1 polymer ?
#
loop_
_entity_poly.entity_id
_entity_poly.type
_entity_poly.pdbx_seq_one_letter_code
_entity_poly.pdbx_strand_id
1 'polypeptide(L)'
;KIPKAMSQTAKTLKIKVGVLKRNLKDLEYAEKELAREKERLEKFTAAGKDEHDLRQQQWCIDEAVAMIPDSKQRIGKAYDDLMEFMGKCADDADVKDSEDFAMAQALCNQAEEICA
;
A
#
# COMPACT_ATOMS: atom_id res chain seq x y z
N LYS A 1 21.75 -30.35 -4.35
CA LYS A 1 21.33 -29.63 -3.12
C LYS A 1 19.81 -29.65 -3.09
N ILE A 2 19.20 -30.42 -2.18
CA ILE A 2 17.74 -30.42 -2.00
C ILE A 2 17.37 -29.05 -1.39
N PRO A 3 16.37 -28.32 -1.90
CA PRO A 3 15.97 -27.06 -1.28
C PRO A 3 15.50 -27.34 0.15
N LYS A 4 16.13 -26.70 1.13
CA LYS A 4 15.66 -26.73 2.52
C LYS A 4 14.22 -26.21 2.51
N ALA A 5 13.27 -27.00 3.00
CA ALA A 5 11.87 -26.57 3.07
C ALA A 5 11.79 -25.29 3.93
N MET A 6 11.12 -24.24 3.44
CA MET A 6 10.93 -22.99 4.19
C MET A 6 10.34 -23.30 5.57
N SER A 7 10.93 -22.71 6.62
CA SER A 7 10.40 -22.78 7.98
C SER A 7 9.00 -22.16 8.03
N GLN A 8 8.20 -22.56 9.02
CA GLN A 8 6.87 -21.98 9.22
C GLN A 8 6.95 -20.46 9.46
N THR A 9 8.01 -20.01 10.14
CA THR A 9 8.32 -18.59 10.37
C THR A 9 8.56 -17.83 9.06
N ALA A 10 9.39 -18.37 8.17
CA ALA A 10 9.67 -17.77 6.86
C ALA A 10 8.41 -17.68 5.98
N LYS A 11 7.54 -18.70 6.02
CA LYS A 11 6.24 -18.65 5.31
C LYS A 11 5.34 -17.55 5.84
N THR A 12 5.24 -17.40 7.16
CA THR A 12 4.43 -16.35 7.78
C THR A 12 4.99 -14.95 7.46
N LEU A 13 6.32 -14.77 7.49
CA LEU A 13 6.95 -13.51 7.08
C LEU A 13 6.53 -13.14 5.66
N LYS A 14 6.71 -14.07 4.71
CA LYS A 14 6.37 -13.87 3.31
C LYS A 14 4.90 -13.48 3.10
N ILE A 15 3.99 -14.07 3.88
CA ILE A 15 2.56 -13.72 3.83
C ILE A 15 2.36 -12.27 4.28
N LYS A 16 2.92 -11.87 5.42
CA LYS A 16 2.77 -10.51 5.98
C LYS A 16 3.40 -9.45 5.07
N VAL A 17 4.59 -9.72 4.55
CA VAL A 17 5.24 -8.91 3.50
C VAL A 17 4.32 -8.74 2.29
N GLY A 18 3.70 -9.83 1.82
CA GLY A 18 2.76 -9.80 0.71
C GLY A 18 1.50 -8.97 1.01
N VAL A 19 1.01 -8.97 2.25
CA VAL A 19 -0.13 -8.13 2.67
C VAL A 19 0.24 -6.65 2.61
N LEU A 20 1.34 -6.24 3.25
CA LEU A 20 1.77 -4.85 3.26
C LEU A 20 2.03 -4.34 1.82
N LYS A 21 2.70 -5.15 0.99
CA LYS A 21 2.97 -4.83 -0.41
C LYS A 21 1.70 -4.58 -1.23
N ARG A 22 0.63 -5.37 -1.01
CA ARG A 22 -0.64 -5.18 -1.71
C ARG A 22 -1.32 -3.89 -1.26
N ASN A 23 -1.40 -3.66 0.04
CA ASN A 23 -2.01 -2.44 0.59
C ASN A 23 -1.28 -1.16 0.10
N LEU A 24 0.06 -1.19 0.01
CA LEU A 24 0.84 -0.08 -0.55
C LEU A 24 0.50 0.17 -2.02
N LYS A 25 0.34 -0.90 -2.82
CA LYS A 25 -0.12 -0.77 -4.22
C LYS A 25 -1.54 -0.23 -4.32
N ASP A 26 -2.44 -0.67 -3.44
CA ASP A 26 -3.82 -0.19 -3.44
C ASP A 26 -3.88 1.33 -3.19
N LEU A 27 -3.04 1.85 -2.28
CA LEU A 27 -2.88 3.29 -2.10
C LEU A 27 -2.31 3.96 -3.36
N GLU A 28 -1.26 3.41 -3.97
CA GLU A 28 -0.69 3.94 -5.22
C GLU A 28 -1.74 4.03 -6.35
N TYR A 29 -2.61 3.02 -6.46
CA TYR A 29 -3.72 3.05 -7.43
C TYR A 29 -4.77 4.10 -7.08
N ALA A 30 -5.14 4.26 -5.80
CA ALA A 30 -6.08 5.29 -5.36
C ALA A 30 -5.56 6.71 -5.66
N GLU A 31 -4.27 6.96 -5.42
CA GLU A 31 -3.62 8.25 -5.72
C GLU A 31 -3.57 8.52 -7.23
N LYS A 32 -3.27 7.49 -8.04
CA LYS A 32 -3.32 7.58 -9.50
C LYS A 32 -4.72 7.88 -10.02
N GLU A 33 -5.75 7.28 -9.43
CA GLU A 33 -7.13 7.53 -9.82
C GLU A 33 -7.54 8.97 -9.47
N LEU A 34 -7.20 9.44 -8.27
CA LEU A 34 -7.41 10.83 -7.89
C LEU A 34 -6.73 11.81 -8.87
N ALA A 35 -5.49 11.52 -9.28
CA ALA A 35 -4.78 12.35 -10.25
C ALA A 35 -5.50 12.38 -11.61
N ARG A 36 -6.01 11.24 -12.09
CA ARG A 36 -6.77 11.13 -13.35
C ARG A 36 -8.08 11.91 -13.30
N GLU A 37 -8.82 11.81 -12.19
CA GLU A 37 -10.09 12.51 -12.05
C GLU A 37 -9.88 14.03 -11.94
N LYS A 38 -8.78 14.49 -11.33
CA LYS A 38 -8.36 15.90 -11.35
C LYS A 38 -7.99 16.38 -12.75
N GLU A 39 -7.17 15.62 -13.48
CA GLU A 39 -6.82 15.94 -14.87
C GLU A 39 -8.07 16.00 -15.77
N ARG A 40 -9.04 15.12 -15.52
CA ARG A 40 -10.33 15.13 -16.24
C ARG A 40 -11.15 16.39 -15.93
N LEU A 41 -11.17 16.86 -14.69
CA LEU A 41 -11.83 18.12 -14.32
C LEU A 41 -11.19 19.31 -15.03
N GLU A 42 -9.86 19.36 -15.11
CA GLU A 42 -9.13 20.39 -15.84
C GLU A 42 -9.49 20.37 -17.33
N LYS A 43 -9.56 19.19 -17.95
CA LYS A 43 -10.01 19.02 -19.33
C LYS A 43 -11.44 19.48 -19.54
N PHE A 44 -12.35 19.19 -18.61
CA PHE A 44 -13.75 19.65 -18.70
C PHE A 44 -13.84 21.16 -18.60
N THR A 45 -13.06 21.77 -17.71
CA THR A 45 -12.98 23.22 -17.54
C THR A 45 -12.44 23.87 -18.82
N ALA A 46 -11.35 23.35 -19.38
CA ALA A 46 -10.75 23.84 -20.63
C ALA A 46 -11.67 23.68 -21.84
N ALA A 47 -12.48 22.62 -21.87
CA ALA A 47 -13.47 22.38 -22.92
C ALA A 47 -14.75 23.23 -22.77
N GLY A 48 -14.87 24.05 -21.72
CA GLY A 48 -16.05 24.89 -21.48
C GLY A 48 -17.32 24.07 -21.20
N LYS A 49 -17.15 22.91 -20.54
CA LYS A 49 -18.27 22.07 -20.12
C LYS A 49 -19.21 22.80 -19.16
N ASP A 50 -20.47 22.39 -19.15
CA ASP A 50 -21.48 23.00 -18.29
C ASP A 50 -21.29 22.65 -16.81
N GLU A 51 -22.03 23.38 -15.97
CA GLU A 51 -21.94 23.25 -14.51
C GLU A 51 -22.38 21.87 -14.00
N HIS A 52 -23.28 21.18 -14.73
CA HIS A 52 -23.71 19.85 -14.35
C HIS A 52 -22.55 18.86 -14.50
N ASP A 53 -21.86 18.88 -15.64
CA ASP A 53 -20.71 18.02 -15.90
C ASP A 53 -19.54 18.29 -14.95
N LEU A 54 -19.28 19.56 -14.61
CA LEU A 54 -18.24 19.93 -13.64
C LEU A 54 -18.58 19.44 -12.22
N ARG A 55 -19.83 19.57 -11.78
CA ARG A 55 -20.27 19.05 -10.47
C ARG A 55 -20.20 17.54 -10.39
N GLN A 56 -20.59 16.84 -11.47
CA GLN A 56 -20.48 15.38 -11.52
C GLN A 56 -19.01 14.95 -11.41
N GLN A 57 -18.11 15.64 -12.12
CA GLN A 57 -16.68 15.35 -12.05
C GLN A 57 -16.08 15.64 -10.68
N GLN A 58 -16.56 16.69 -9.99
CA GLN A 58 -16.17 16.96 -8.60
C GLN A 58 -16.61 15.84 -7.65
N TRP A 59 -17.83 15.30 -7.82
CA TRP A 59 -18.29 14.15 -7.05
C TRP A 59 -17.40 12.91 -7.27
N CYS A 60 -16.98 12.64 -8.51
CA CYS A 60 -16.02 11.57 -8.79
C CYS A 60 -14.67 11.76 -8.07
N ILE A 61 -14.19 13.01 -7.98
CA ILE A 61 -12.99 13.35 -7.21
C ILE A 61 -13.20 13.07 -5.73
N ASP A 62 -14.34 13.47 -5.17
CA ASP A 62 -14.64 13.29 -3.76
C ASP A 62 -14.71 11.80 -3.38
N GLU A 63 -15.30 10.95 -4.23
CA GLU A 63 -15.30 9.49 -4.07
C GLU A 63 -13.88 8.90 -4.14
N ALA A 64 -13.04 9.38 -5.07
CA ALA A 64 -11.64 8.96 -5.16
C ALA A 64 -10.82 9.37 -3.92
N VAL A 65 -11.06 10.57 -3.38
CA VAL A 65 -10.43 11.04 -2.13
C VAL A 65 -10.87 10.19 -0.95
N ALA A 66 -12.14 9.79 -0.89
CA ALA A 66 -12.69 8.98 0.21
C ALA A 66 -12.05 7.58 0.34
N MET A 67 -11.40 7.07 -0.72
CA MET A 67 -10.67 5.79 -0.71
C MET A 67 -9.32 5.86 0.02
N ILE A 68 -8.67 7.02 0.03
CA ILE A 68 -7.30 7.18 0.55
C ILE A 68 -7.20 6.88 2.06
N PRO A 69 -8.11 7.38 2.93
CA PRO A 69 -8.03 7.12 4.37
C PRO A 69 -8.10 5.64 4.75
N ASP A 70 -8.99 4.86 4.11
CA ASP A 70 -9.11 3.42 4.38
C ASP A 70 -7.84 2.67 3.96
N SER A 71 -7.29 2.98 2.79
CA SER A 71 -6.01 2.42 2.32
C SER A 71 -4.88 2.71 3.31
N LYS A 72 -4.74 3.95 3.79
CA LYS A 72 -3.74 4.33 4.80
C LYS A 72 -3.94 3.58 6.12
N GLN A 73 -5.19 3.41 6.58
CA GLN A 73 -5.48 2.65 7.79
C GLN A 73 -5.09 1.17 7.65
N ARG A 74 -5.35 0.55 6.50
CA ARG A 74 -4.97 -0.83 6.21
C ARG A 74 -3.46 -1.01 6.11
N ILE A 75 -2.75 -0.02 5.56
CA ILE A 75 -1.28 0.01 5.55
C ILE A 75 -0.75 0.07 6.97
N GLY A 76 -1.25 0.98 7.82
CA GLY A 76 -0.81 1.09 9.22
C GLY A 76 -0.99 -0.22 9.99
N LYS A 77 -2.15 -0.86 9.90
CA LYS A 77 -2.40 -2.17 10.54
C LYS A 77 -1.45 -3.27 10.03
N ALA A 78 -1.17 -3.31 8.73
CA ALA A 78 -0.28 -4.29 8.14
C ALA A 78 1.20 -4.01 8.49
N TYR A 79 1.57 -2.74 8.62
CA TYR A 79 2.88 -2.31 9.10
C TYR A 79 3.11 -2.75 10.54
N ASP A 80 2.18 -2.45 11.45
CA ASP A 80 2.27 -2.84 12.85
C ASP A 80 2.40 -4.36 13.01
N ASP A 81 1.57 -5.13 12.28
CA ASP A 81 1.59 -6.59 12.28
C ASP A 81 2.90 -7.18 11.73
N LEU A 82 3.49 -6.55 10.71
CA LEU A 82 4.78 -6.96 10.16
C LEU A 82 5.94 -6.62 11.09
N MET A 83 5.94 -5.41 11.67
CA MET A 83 6.95 -4.96 12.63
C MET A 83 6.94 -5.81 13.90
N GLU A 84 5.76 -6.10 14.46
CA GLU A 84 5.63 -6.99 15.62
C GLU A 84 6.16 -8.40 15.30
N PHE A 85 5.86 -8.91 14.10
CA PHE A 85 6.35 -10.22 13.68
C PHE A 85 7.87 -10.24 13.48
N MET A 86 8.45 -9.22 12.85
CA MET A 86 9.90 -9.06 12.67
C MET A 86 10.63 -8.98 14.01
N GLY A 87 10.06 -8.31 15.01
CA GLY A 87 10.61 -8.28 16.38
C GLY A 87 10.64 -9.66 17.03
N LYS A 88 9.61 -10.50 16.82
CA LYS A 88 9.52 -11.85 17.37
C LYS A 88 10.46 -12.86 16.71
N CYS A 89 10.78 -12.67 15.43
CA CYS A 89 11.64 -13.58 14.66
C CYS A 89 13.04 -13.03 14.41
N ALA A 90 13.43 -11.94 15.08
CA ALA A 90 14.72 -11.30 14.90
C ALA A 90 15.91 -12.23 15.18
N ASP A 91 15.77 -13.23 16.05
CA ASP A 91 16.84 -14.18 16.37
C ASP A 91 16.82 -15.46 15.49
N ASP A 92 15.85 -15.59 14.60
CA ASP A 92 15.74 -16.73 13.67
C ASP A 92 16.67 -16.53 12.47
N ALA A 93 17.77 -17.27 12.44
CA ALA A 93 18.78 -17.20 11.37
C ALA A 93 18.21 -17.57 9.99
N ASP A 94 17.19 -18.45 9.92
CA ASP A 94 16.54 -18.80 8.65
C ASP A 94 15.69 -17.64 8.10
N VAL A 95 15.37 -16.64 8.92
CA VAL A 95 14.60 -15.45 8.55
C VAL A 95 15.50 -14.27 8.21
N LYS A 96 16.53 -14.00 9.04
CA LYS A 96 17.46 -12.87 8.87
C LYS A 96 18.17 -12.85 7.52
N ASP A 97 18.57 -14.03 7.03
CA ASP A 97 19.30 -14.16 5.76
C ASP A 97 18.36 -14.29 4.54
N SER A 98 17.05 -14.17 4.75
CA SER A 98 16.06 -14.30 3.68
C SER A 98 15.86 -12.98 2.91
N GLU A 99 15.67 -13.07 1.60
CA GLU A 99 15.27 -11.93 0.76
C GLU A 99 13.95 -11.30 1.23
N ASP A 100 13.07 -12.13 1.81
CA ASP A 100 11.78 -11.67 2.36
C ASP A 100 11.98 -10.71 3.54
N PHE A 101 13.04 -10.85 4.35
CA PHE A 101 13.34 -9.94 5.46
C PHE A 101 13.88 -8.59 4.98
N ALA A 102 14.76 -8.58 3.98
CA ALA A 102 15.20 -7.35 3.34
C ALA A 102 14.03 -6.60 2.67
N MET A 103 13.13 -7.33 2.00
CA MET A 103 11.90 -6.75 1.45
C MET A 103 10.98 -6.22 2.56
N ALA A 104 10.83 -6.95 3.66
CA ALA A 104 10.04 -6.49 4.81
C ALA A 104 10.53 -5.14 5.32
N GLN A 105 11.83 -4.99 5.54
CA GLN A 105 12.43 -3.74 6.01
C GLN A 105 12.18 -2.59 5.04
N ALA A 106 12.38 -2.82 3.72
CA ALA A 106 12.14 -1.80 2.71
C ALA A 106 10.67 -1.34 2.66
N LEU A 107 9.73 -2.29 2.73
CA LEU A 107 8.30 -1.97 2.74
C LEU A 107 7.86 -1.30 4.04
N CYS A 108 8.46 -1.66 5.18
CA CYS A 108 8.21 -1.00 6.46
C CYS A 108 8.63 0.47 6.41
N ASN A 109 9.82 0.78 5.87
CA ASN A 109 10.27 2.16 5.71
C ASN A 109 9.32 2.95 4.81
N GLN A 110 8.87 2.36 3.69
CA GLN A 110 7.89 3.00 2.81
C GLN A 110 6.54 3.24 3.51
N ALA A 111 6.06 2.28 4.29
CA ALA A 111 4.81 2.41 5.03
C ALA A 111 4.90 3.44 6.16
N GLU A 112 6.05 3.56 6.81
CA GLU A 112 6.32 4.57 7.84
C GLU A 112 6.19 5.99 7.28
N GLU A 113 6.74 6.26 6.08
CA GLU A 113 6.58 7.57 5.40
C GLU A 113 5.12 7.91 5.08
N ILE A 114 4.25 6.91 4.91
CA ILE A 114 2.83 7.08 4.59
C ILE A 114 1.97 7.27 5.85
N CYS A 115 2.40 6.67 6.96
CA CYS A 115 1.69 6.66 8.24
C CYS A 115 2.18 7.74 9.24
N ALA A 116 3.36 8.31 9.03
CA ALA A 116 3.89 9.48 9.77
C ALA A 116 3.12 10.78 9.46
#